data_AF-A0A182SGH4-F1
#
_entry.id   AF-A0A182SGH4-F1
#
_cell.length_a   1.000
_cell.length_b   1.000
_cell.length_c   1.000
_cell.angle_alpha   90.00
_cell.angle_beta   90.00
_cell.angle_gamma   90.00
#
_symmetry.space_group_name_H-M   'P 1'
#
loop_
_entity.id
_entity.type
_entity.pdbx_description
1 polymer ?
#
loop_
_entity_poly.entity_id
_entity_poly.type
_entity_poly.pdbx_seq_one_letter_code
_entity_poly.pdbx_strand_id
1 'polypeptide(L)'
;MDVSARCRSAISGTAVLPNKYINDHITRKNALIPMSEDCVDYLYNRTGYIKRLLEDVHVGEEGFKLLQYCCWENPHFSGIILMELLFQCDYVYWHDMKHYTDLLLHILLIEDSWQGHRIMNALLGVGHDRDGLLEIIRRSKLNYQKRAYQCIKCMVHLFSKSPVALNKLHTDAALAKQWTLAIEWLQEELEKHRTTGNSQYNYNSWSPPAQSNDNTNGFLLEKSQSVRDILQMAFDLCPEETQKRWTIIKSSARKVVSFVQETMQEPDPYREL
;
A
#
# COMPACT_ATOMS: atom_id res chain seq x y z
N MET A 1 -15.04 16.38 21.37
CA MET A 1 -15.68 17.47 20.60
C MET A 1 -16.64 16.85 19.59
N ASP A 2 -17.79 17.49 19.35
CA ASP A 2 -18.73 17.05 18.31
C ASP A 2 -18.24 17.47 16.92
N VAL A 3 -18.07 16.50 16.01
CA VAL A 3 -17.67 16.73 14.60
C VAL A 3 -18.84 16.58 13.62
N SER A 4 -20.05 16.25 14.11
CA SER A 4 -21.22 15.88 13.30
C SER A 4 -21.65 16.96 12.33
N ALA A 5 -21.43 18.24 12.66
CA ALA A 5 -21.74 19.39 11.81
C ALA A 5 -20.95 19.42 10.48
N ARG A 6 -19.84 18.67 10.39
CA ARG A 6 -19.02 18.54 9.18
C ARG A 6 -19.15 17.17 8.52
N CYS A 7 -19.95 16.27 9.09
CA CYS A 7 -20.22 14.97 8.51
C CYS A 7 -21.32 15.07 7.43
N ARG A 8 -21.14 14.32 6.34
CA ARG A 8 -22.06 14.23 5.22
C ARG A 8 -21.95 12.85 4.59
N SER A 9 -23.06 12.23 4.22
CA SER A 9 -23.05 11.00 3.42
C SER A 9 -22.54 11.22 2.00
N ALA A 10 -21.75 10.27 1.49
CA ALA A 10 -21.39 10.18 0.07
C ALA A 10 -22.61 9.84 -0.81
N ILE A 11 -23.62 9.19 -0.25
CA ILE A 11 -24.84 8.81 -0.96
C ILE A 11 -25.84 9.95 -0.81
N SER A 12 -26.18 10.58 -1.94
CA SER A 12 -27.12 11.70 -1.94
C SER A 12 -28.48 11.28 -1.39
N GLY A 13 -29.02 12.07 -0.46
CA GLY A 13 -30.32 11.83 0.15
C GLY A 13 -30.31 10.82 1.31
N THR A 14 -29.18 10.23 1.68
CA THR A 14 -29.11 9.36 2.88
C THR A 14 -28.59 10.12 4.10
N ALA A 15 -29.04 9.70 5.28
CA ALA A 15 -28.52 10.21 6.54
C ALA A 15 -27.06 9.78 6.75
N VAL A 16 -26.33 10.57 7.54
CA VAL A 16 -24.98 10.27 8.02
C VAL A 16 -25.03 9.04 8.93
N LEU A 17 -24.11 8.10 8.73
CA LEU A 17 -24.00 6.92 9.58
C LEU A 17 -23.51 7.29 11.00
N PRO A 18 -23.99 6.61 12.06
CA PRO A 18 -23.47 6.79 13.41
C PRO A 18 -21.97 6.51 13.47
N ASN A 19 -21.21 7.39 14.12
CA ASN A 19 -19.75 7.26 14.22
C ASN A 19 -19.36 6.12 15.16
N LYS A 20 -18.78 5.04 14.61
CA LYS A 20 -18.35 3.85 15.37
C LYS A 20 -17.09 4.07 16.22
N TYR A 21 -16.39 5.18 16.02
CA TYR A 21 -15.17 5.54 16.75
C TYR A 21 -15.45 6.52 17.89
N ILE A 22 -16.72 6.83 18.16
CA ILE A 22 -17.08 7.58 19.36
C ILE A 22 -16.72 6.76 20.61
N ASN A 23 -16.24 7.43 21.65
CA ASN A 23 -15.90 6.75 22.89
C ASN A 23 -17.16 6.18 23.56
N ASP A 24 -17.14 4.90 23.93
CA ASP A 24 -18.26 4.18 24.55
C ASP A 24 -18.78 4.83 25.86
N HIS A 25 -17.93 5.59 26.55
CA HIS A 25 -18.31 6.34 27.74
C HIS A 25 -19.23 7.54 27.43
N ILE A 26 -19.39 7.93 26.16
CA ILE A 26 -20.29 9.02 25.75
C ILE A 26 -21.72 8.49 25.64
N THR A 27 -22.58 9.03 26.49
CA THR A 27 -24.00 8.73 26.61
C THR A 27 -24.82 10.00 26.40
N ARG A 28 -26.16 9.87 26.37
CA ARG A 28 -27.06 11.03 26.35
C ARG A 28 -26.87 11.99 27.54
N LYS A 29 -26.33 11.51 28.67
CA LYS A 29 -26.12 12.32 29.89
C LYS A 29 -24.82 13.12 29.87
N ASN A 30 -23.88 12.77 29.00
CA ASN A 30 -22.59 13.42 28.81
C ASN A 30 -22.32 13.57 27.31
N ALA A 31 -23.30 14.15 26.61
CA ALA A 31 -23.22 14.41 25.19
C ALA A 31 -22.00 15.27 24.85
N LEU A 32 -21.48 15.07 23.65
CA LEU A 32 -20.40 15.89 23.13
C LEU A 32 -20.82 17.36 23.05
N ILE A 33 -19.91 18.24 23.48
CA ILE A 33 -20.12 19.67 23.38
C ILE A 33 -19.92 20.08 21.90
N PRO A 34 -20.84 20.87 21.32
CA PRO A 34 -20.64 21.49 20.00
C PRO A 34 -19.32 22.24 19.95
N MET A 35 -18.59 22.09 18.86
CA MET A 35 -17.32 22.77 18.65
C MET A 35 -17.55 24.27 18.41
N SER A 36 -16.74 25.14 19.02
CA SER A 36 -16.80 26.59 18.73
C SER A 36 -16.34 26.87 17.30
N GLU A 37 -16.78 27.99 16.72
CA GLU A 37 -16.38 28.39 15.36
C GLU A 37 -14.86 28.53 15.21
N ASP A 38 -14.17 29.07 16.22
CA ASP A 38 -12.71 29.18 16.24
C ASP A 38 -12.02 27.81 16.21
N CYS A 39 -12.54 26.83 16.95
CA CYS A 39 -12.03 25.47 16.94
C CYS A 39 -12.30 24.79 15.58
N VAL A 40 -13.45 25.05 14.97
CA VAL A 40 -13.78 24.55 13.63
C VAL A 40 -12.84 25.15 12.58
N ASP A 41 -12.59 26.47 12.62
CA ASP A 41 -11.63 27.12 11.72
C ASP A 41 -10.23 26.53 11.89
N TYR A 42 -9.76 26.41 13.14
CA TYR A 42 -8.44 25.86 13.41
C TYR A 42 -8.31 24.39 12.96
N LEU A 43 -9.31 23.56 13.23
CA LEU A 43 -9.28 22.13 12.92
C LEU A 43 -9.38 21.88 11.41
N TYR A 44 -10.23 22.61 10.69
CA TYR A 44 -10.49 22.29 9.29
C TYR A 44 -9.71 23.17 8.31
N ASN A 45 -9.40 24.42 8.63
CA ASN A 45 -8.75 25.34 7.69
C ASN A 45 -7.23 25.46 7.89
N ARG A 46 -6.68 24.89 8.96
CA ARG A 46 -5.23 24.85 9.21
C ARG A 46 -4.72 23.42 9.16
N THR A 47 -3.68 23.16 8.38
CA THR A 47 -3.12 21.81 8.20
C THR A 47 -1.83 21.56 8.99
N GLY A 48 -1.22 22.61 9.55
CA GLY A 48 0.08 22.49 10.23
C GLY A 48 0.08 21.56 11.45
N TYR A 49 -1.03 21.47 12.19
CA TYR A 49 -1.14 20.54 13.32
C TYR A 49 -1.31 19.09 12.85
N ILE A 50 -1.97 18.87 11.70
CA ILE A 50 -2.15 17.52 11.12
C ILE A 50 -0.79 16.93 10.78
N LYS A 51 0.08 17.71 10.14
CA LYS A 51 1.44 17.26 9.84
C LYS A 51 2.17 16.82 11.11
N ARG A 52 2.15 17.63 12.17
CA ARG A 52 2.78 17.28 13.46
C ARG A 52 2.15 16.03 14.10
N LEU A 53 0.84 15.89 14.01
CA LEU A 53 0.11 14.73 14.54
C LEU A 53 0.48 13.45 13.80
N LEU A 54 0.66 13.51 12.47
CA LEU A 54 1.03 12.36 11.65
C LEU A 54 2.52 12.02 11.76
N GLU A 55 3.39 12.99 12.03
CA GLU A 55 4.82 12.76 12.28
C GLU A 55 5.11 12.11 13.65
N ASP A 56 4.18 12.20 14.60
CA ASP A 56 4.35 11.60 15.92
C ASP A 56 4.15 10.08 15.87
N VAL A 57 5.26 9.35 15.85
CA VAL A 57 5.27 7.87 15.90
C VAL A 57 4.74 7.31 17.23
N HIS A 58 4.62 8.14 18.28
CA HIS A 58 4.11 7.73 19.59
C HIS A 58 2.63 8.04 19.78
N VAL A 59 1.93 8.52 18.73
CA VAL A 59 0.50 8.89 18.83
C VAL A 59 -0.39 7.73 19.31
N GLY A 60 0.09 6.49 19.19
CA GLY A 60 -0.52 5.29 19.75
C GLY A 60 -1.90 4.96 19.17
N GLU A 61 -2.53 3.93 19.71
CA GLU A 61 -3.88 3.50 19.26
C GLU A 61 -4.94 4.58 19.43
N GLU A 62 -4.83 5.39 20.49
CA GLU A 62 -5.78 6.46 20.77
C GLU A 62 -5.71 7.59 19.74
N GLY A 63 -4.51 7.92 19.23
CA GLY A 63 -4.36 8.85 18.12
C GLY A 63 -4.98 8.31 16.82
N PHE A 64 -4.86 7.00 16.55
CA PHE A 64 -5.51 6.39 15.40
C PHE A 64 -7.04 6.45 15.50
N LYS A 65 -7.60 6.12 16.67
CA LYS A 65 -9.05 6.24 16.92
C LYS A 65 -9.52 7.68 16.76
N LEU A 66 -8.75 8.66 17.23
CA LEU A 66 -9.08 10.08 17.05
C LEU A 66 -9.12 10.47 15.56
N LEU A 67 -8.13 10.05 14.78
CA LEU A 67 -8.11 10.30 13.33
C LEU A 67 -9.31 9.65 12.63
N GLN A 68 -9.62 8.40 12.99
CA GLN A 68 -10.78 7.67 12.45
C GLN A 68 -12.10 8.33 12.83
N TYR A 69 -12.24 8.78 14.08
CA TYR A 69 -13.37 9.55 14.57
C TYR A 69 -13.57 10.83 13.75
N CYS A 70 -12.50 11.59 13.48
CA CYS A 70 -12.57 12.82 12.69
C CYS A 70 -12.80 12.58 11.19
N CYS A 71 -12.37 11.43 10.65
CA CYS A 71 -12.56 11.06 9.24
C CYS A 71 -13.94 10.48 8.92
N TRP A 72 -14.62 9.89 9.92
CA TRP A 72 -15.92 9.24 9.73
C TRP A 72 -16.96 10.18 9.12
N GLU A 73 -17.49 9.79 7.96
CA GLU A 73 -18.47 10.54 7.18
C GLU A 73 -18.01 11.99 6.87
N ASN A 74 -16.70 12.26 6.90
CA ASN A 74 -16.14 13.60 6.75
C ASN A 74 -15.14 13.63 5.57
N PRO A 75 -15.62 13.93 4.34
CA PRO A 75 -14.77 13.90 3.15
C PRO A 75 -13.69 14.97 3.17
N HIS A 76 -13.96 16.13 3.78
CA HIS A 76 -13.01 17.24 3.85
C HIS A 76 -11.80 16.87 4.71
N PHE A 77 -12.05 16.43 5.96
CA PHE A 77 -10.98 16.02 6.87
C PHE A 77 -10.22 14.82 6.32
N SER A 78 -10.94 13.79 5.85
CA SER A 78 -10.32 12.62 5.20
C SER A 78 -9.42 13.03 4.03
N GLY A 79 -9.85 13.99 3.21
CA GLY A 79 -9.07 14.50 2.08
C GLY A 79 -7.75 15.12 2.52
N ILE A 80 -7.75 15.95 3.55
CA ILE A 80 -6.52 16.57 4.08
C ILE A 80 -5.56 15.50 4.62
N ILE A 81 -6.07 14.51 5.36
CA ILE A 81 -5.26 13.40 5.86
C ILE A 81 -4.63 12.60 4.71
N LEU A 82 -5.40 12.29 3.65
CA LEU A 82 -4.88 11.60 2.47
C LEU A 82 -3.80 12.43 1.74
N MET A 83 -4.02 13.74 1.59
CA MET A 83 -3.05 14.65 0.96
C MET A 83 -1.69 14.62 1.66
N GLU A 84 -1.69 14.62 2.99
CA GLU A 84 -0.47 14.58 3.80
C GLU A 84 0.15 13.17 3.82
N LEU A 85 -0.63 12.12 4.04
CA LEU A 85 -0.09 10.75 4.07
C LEU A 85 0.52 10.33 2.72
N LEU A 86 -0.11 10.69 1.60
CA LEU A 86 0.45 10.43 0.26
C LEU A 86 1.70 11.27 0.00
N PHE A 87 1.76 12.50 0.51
CA PHE A 87 3.00 13.30 0.46
C PHE A 87 4.13 12.58 1.19
N GLN A 88 3.87 12.10 2.41
CA GLN A 88 4.86 11.38 3.18
C GLN A 88 5.31 10.10 2.44
N CYS A 89 4.38 9.37 1.80
CA CYS A 89 4.72 8.20 0.98
C CYS A 89 5.65 8.53 -0.22
N ASP A 90 5.55 9.72 -0.82
CA ASP A 90 6.41 10.13 -1.94
C ASP A 90 7.76 10.72 -1.49
N TYR A 91 7.88 11.23 -0.26
CA TYR A 91 9.06 12.02 0.13
C TYR A 91 9.88 11.45 1.28
N VAL A 92 9.27 10.80 2.28
CA VAL A 92 10.03 10.33 3.44
C VAL A 92 11.05 9.28 3.06
N TYR A 93 12.07 9.13 3.91
CA TYR A 93 13.01 8.05 3.77
C TYR A 93 12.29 6.71 4.02
N TRP A 94 12.69 5.67 3.30
CA TRP A 94 11.94 4.40 3.27
C TRP A 94 11.81 3.72 4.64
N HIS A 95 12.70 3.99 5.62
CA HIS A 95 12.64 3.45 6.97
C HIS A 95 11.45 4.02 7.78
N ASP A 96 11.12 5.30 7.58
CA ASP A 96 9.99 5.95 8.25
C ASP A 96 8.67 5.66 7.54
N MET A 97 8.72 5.24 6.28
CA MET A 97 7.53 5.07 5.43
C MET A 97 6.53 4.06 5.97
N LYS A 98 6.98 3.07 6.76
CA LYS A 98 6.11 2.08 7.39
C LYS A 98 5.05 2.75 8.28
N HIS A 99 5.45 3.74 9.08
CA HIS A 99 4.53 4.48 9.96
C HIS A 99 3.39 5.13 9.16
N TYR A 100 3.73 5.83 8.07
CA TYR A 100 2.75 6.52 7.24
C TYR A 100 1.86 5.57 6.44
N THR A 101 2.40 4.45 5.96
CA THR A 101 1.59 3.43 5.25
C THR A 101 0.65 2.68 6.19
N ASP A 102 1.05 2.44 7.45
CA ASP A 102 0.16 1.90 8.48
C ASP A 102 -0.97 2.89 8.80
N LEU A 103 -0.65 4.18 9.00
CA LEU A 103 -1.65 5.24 9.17
C LEU A 103 -2.62 5.31 7.98
N LEU A 104 -2.10 5.31 6.75
CA LEU A 104 -2.91 5.32 5.54
C LEU A 104 -3.87 4.13 5.51
N LEU A 105 -3.40 2.92 5.83
CA LEU A 105 -4.24 1.74 5.88
C LEU A 105 -5.40 1.88 6.89
N HIS A 106 -5.16 2.44 8.07
CA HIS A 106 -6.22 2.68 9.06
C HIS A 106 -7.31 3.63 8.55
N ILE A 107 -6.93 4.65 7.78
CA ILE A 107 -7.87 5.62 7.17
C ILE A 107 -8.67 4.99 6.02
N LEU A 108 -8.02 4.16 5.19
CA LEU A 108 -8.66 3.49 4.07
C LEU A 108 -9.62 2.36 4.51
N LEU A 109 -9.41 1.80 5.70
CA LEU A 109 -10.26 0.78 6.29
C LEU A 109 -11.43 1.34 7.12
N ILE A 110 -11.65 2.66 7.12
CA ILE A 110 -12.86 3.24 7.69
C ILE A 110 -14.06 2.83 6.82
N GLU A 111 -15.01 2.11 7.40
CA GLU A 111 -16.18 1.54 6.72
C GLU A 111 -17.41 2.46 6.84
N ASP A 112 -17.28 3.67 6.30
CA ASP A 112 -18.38 4.61 6.14
C ASP A 112 -18.78 4.74 4.66
N SER A 113 -19.74 5.62 4.34
CA SER A 113 -20.17 5.83 2.96
C SER A 113 -19.07 6.37 2.00
N TRP A 114 -17.98 6.93 2.54
CA TRP A 114 -16.85 7.51 1.80
C TRP A 114 -15.68 6.55 1.59
N GLN A 115 -15.72 5.33 2.13
CA GLN A 115 -14.61 4.36 2.03
C GLN A 115 -14.13 4.19 0.58
N GLY A 116 -15.07 4.01 -0.34
CA GLY A 116 -14.74 3.83 -1.74
C GLY A 116 -14.05 5.04 -2.38
N HIS A 117 -14.40 6.26 -1.97
CA HIS A 117 -13.76 7.48 -2.45
C HIS A 117 -12.35 7.63 -1.88
N ARG A 118 -12.17 7.38 -0.58
CA ARG A 118 -10.84 7.38 0.06
C ARG A 118 -9.88 6.41 -0.60
N ILE A 119 -10.35 5.18 -0.89
CA ILE A 119 -9.56 4.17 -1.59
C ILE A 119 -9.12 4.67 -2.97
N MET A 120 -10.04 5.15 -3.81
CA MET A 120 -9.67 5.61 -5.15
C MET A 120 -8.70 6.79 -5.11
N ASN A 121 -8.92 7.74 -4.20
CA ASN A 121 -8.02 8.88 -4.01
C ASN A 121 -6.61 8.45 -3.57
N ALA A 122 -6.49 7.44 -2.72
CA ALA A 122 -5.17 6.93 -2.32
C ALA A 122 -4.47 6.16 -3.44
N LEU A 123 -5.22 5.39 -4.23
CA LEU A 123 -4.65 4.58 -5.31
C LEU A 123 -4.24 5.43 -6.52
N LEU A 124 -5.12 6.34 -6.95
CA LEU A 124 -4.96 7.13 -8.18
C LEU A 124 -4.45 8.56 -7.96
N GLY A 125 -4.59 9.09 -6.75
CA GLY A 125 -4.23 10.47 -6.41
C GLY A 125 -5.43 11.35 -6.10
N VAL A 126 -5.16 12.53 -5.56
CA VAL A 126 -6.17 13.53 -5.19
C VAL A 126 -6.07 14.71 -6.16
N GLY A 127 -6.94 14.71 -7.16
CA GLY A 127 -6.95 15.75 -8.21
C GLY A 127 -5.58 15.86 -8.91
N HIS A 128 -5.12 17.09 -9.14
CA HIS A 128 -3.79 17.38 -9.68
C HIS A 128 -2.75 17.70 -8.60
N ASP A 129 -3.16 17.72 -7.33
CA ASP A 129 -2.32 18.24 -6.24
C ASP A 129 -1.45 17.15 -5.60
N ARG A 130 -1.85 15.87 -5.73
CA ARG A 130 -1.16 14.75 -5.07
C ARG A 130 -1.24 13.45 -5.86
N ASP A 131 -0.07 12.90 -6.17
CA ASP A 131 0.09 11.58 -6.75
C ASP A 131 -0.43 10.47 -5.82
N GLY A 132 -1.10 9.48 -6.40
CA GLY A 132 -1.51 8.25 -5.71
C GLY A 132 -0.39 7.21 -5.61
N LEU A 133 -0.63 6.15 -4.85
CA LEU A 133 0.33 5.07 -4.63
C LEU A 133 0.83 4.44 -5.94
N LEU A 134 -0.02 4.29 -6.96
CA LEU A 134 0.38 3.70 -8.24
C LEU A 134 1.39 4.55 -9.01
N GLU A 135 1.24 5.88 -8.96
CA GLU A 135 2.19 6.79 -9.59
C GLU A 135 3.50 6.85 -8.82
N ILE A 136 3.44 6.83 -7.48
CA ILE A 136 4.63 6.73 -6.62
C ILE A 136 5.41 5.45 -6.94
N ILE A 137 4.74 4.30 -7.08
CA ILE A 137 5.36 3.03 -7.51
C ILE A 137 6.05 3.21 -8.86
N ARG A 138 5.32 3.73 -9.86
CA ARG A 138 5.80 3.90 -11.24
C ARG A 138 7.08 4.73 -11.30
N ARG A 139 7.16 5.83 -10.54
CA ARG A 139 8.33 6.73 -10.48
C ARG A 139 9.48 6.14 -9.66
N SER A 140 9.18 5.39 -8.61
CA SER A 140 10.18 4.91 -7.64
C SER A 140 10.87 3.61 -8.07
N LYS A 141 10.27 2.82 -8.96
CA LYS A 141 10.68 1.44 -9.27
C LYS A 141 12.12 1.21 -9.76
N LEU A 142 12.82 2.26 -10.23
CA LEU A 142 14.20 2.14 -10.72
C LEU A 142 15.23 2.50 -9.65
N ASN A 143 15.05 3.63 -8.96
CA ASN A 143 16.06 4.20 -8.06
C ASN A 143 15.68 4.10 -6.57
N TYR A 144 14.39 3.90 -6.27
CA TYR A 144 13.83 3.87 -4.92
C TYR A 144 12.95 2.63 -4.75
N GLN A 145 13.51 1.46 -5.05
CA GLN A 145 12.79 0.19 -5.13
C GLN A 145 12.11 -0.17 -3.80
N LYS A 146 12.75 0.11 -2.66
CA LYS A 146 12.11 -0.09 -1.34
C LYS A 146 10.86 0.75 -1.14
N ARG A 147 10.84 2.00 -1.63
CA ARG A 147 9.63 2.85 -1.59
C ARG A 147 8.51 2.25 -2.43
N ALA A 148 8.82 1.86 -3.68
CA ALA A 148 7.85 1.19 -4.53
C ALA A 148 7.30 -0.08 -3.86
N TYR A 149 8.16 -0.88 -3.24
CA TYR A 149 7.75 -2.07 -2.49
C TYR A 149 6.85 -1.74 -1.30
N GLN A 150 7.15 -0.73 -0.48
CA GLN A 150 6.29 -0.34 0.65
C GLN A 150 4.89 0.10 0.19
N CYS A 151 4.79 0.81 -0.94
CA CYS A 151 3.49 1.12 -1.57
C CYS A 151 2.74 -0.17 -1.99
N ILE A 152 3.43 -1.11 -2.66
CA ILE A 152 2.83 -2.39 -3.06
C ILE A 152 2.36 -3.18 -1.83
N LYS A 153 3.20 -3.28 -0.79
CA LYS A 153 2.87 -3.94 0.49
C LYS A 153 1.63 -3.31 1.14
N CYS A 154 1.54 -1.99 1.17
CA CYS A 154 0.34 -1.27 1.65
C CYS A 154 -0.91 -1.66 0.83
N MET A 155 -0.80 -1.69 -0.49
CA MET A 155 -1.91 -2.06 -1.38
C MET A 155 -2.34 -3.52 -1.24
N VAL A 156 -1.40 -4.47 -1.11
CA VAL A 156 -1.71 -5.88 -0.80
C VAL A 156 -2.54 -5.97 0.48
N HIS A 157 -2.10 -5.35 1.57
CA HIS A 157 -2.85 -5.38 2.83
C HIS A 157 -4.23 -4.72 2.72
N LEU A 158 -4.36 -3.65 1.95
CA LEU A 158 -5.63 -3.00 1.69
C LEU A 158 -6.60 -3.95 0.98
N PHE A 159 -6.18 -4.56 -0.14
CA PHE A 159 -7.04 -5.46 -0.92
C PHE A 159 -7.39 -6.73 -0.16
N SER A 160 -6.48 -7.26 0.67
CA SER A 160 -6.77 -8.42 1.52
C SER A 160 -7.76 -8.14 2.64
N LYS A 161 -7.86 -6.89 3.13
CA LYS A 161 -8.69 -6.52 4.28
C LYS A 161 -10.00 -5.81 3.90
N SER A 162 -10.08 -5.22 2.71
CA SER A 162 -11.24 -4.44 2.28
C SER A 162 -11.92 -5.07 1.06
N PRO A 163 -13.11 -5.67 1.24
CA PRO A 163 -13.93 -6.13 0.12
C PRO A 163 -14.24 -4.99 -0.88
N VAL A 164 -14.40 -3.76 -0.39
CA VAL A 164 -14.61 -2.57 -1.23
C VAL A 164 -13.40 -2.29 -2.11
N ALA A 165 -12.18 -2.37 -1.56
CA ALA A 165 -10.95 -2.18 -2.33
C ALA A 165 -10.75 -3.30 -3.35
N LEU A 166 -10.97 -4.55 -2.95
CA LEU A 166 -10.85 -5.71 -3.84
C LEU A 166 -11.86 -5.64 -4.99
N ASN A 167 -13.11 -5.30 -4.70
CA ASN A 167 -14.13 -5.11 -5.72
C ASN A 167 -13.75 -3.99 -6.71
N LYS A 168 -13.17 -2.88 -6.24
CA LYS A 168 -12.64 -1.83 -7.12
C LYS A 168 -11.52 -2.34 -8.02
N LEU A 169 -10.57 -3.10 -7.47
CA LEU A 169 -9.50 -3.71 -8.26
C LEU A 169 -10.05 -4.63 -9.36
N HIS A 170 -11.12 -5.39 -9.08
CA HIS A 170 -11.68 -6.34 -10.05
C HIS A 170 -12.62 -5.70 -11.08
N THR A 171 -13.25 -4.57 -10.73
CA THR A 171 -14.22 -3.89 -11.61
C THR A 171 -13.60 -2.78 -12.46
N ASP A 172 -12.51 -2.15 -12.02
CA ASP A 172 -11.83 -1.10 -12.76
C ASP A 172 -10.63 -1.67 -13.54
N ALA A 173 -10.81 -1.80 -14.86
CA ALA A 173 -9.79 -2.36 -15.75
C ALA A 173 -8.49 -1.53 -15.81
N ALA A 174 -8.58 -0.20 -15.66
CA ALA A 174 -7.40 0.66 -15.68
C ALA A 174 -6.58 0.49 -14.39
N LEU A 175 -7.26 0.44 -13.25
CA LEU A 175 -6.66 0.12 -11.96
C LEU A 175 -6.02 -1.27 -11.98
N ALA A 176 -6.75 -2.29 -12.45
CA ALA A 176 -6.26 -3.66 -12.55
C ALA A 176 -4.99 -3.76 -13.42
N LYS A 177 -4.95 -3.02 -14.54
CA LYS A 177 -3.78 -2.97 -15.42
C LYS A 177 -2.56 -2.35 -14.72
N GLN A 178 -2.72 -1.21 -14.04
CA GLN A 178 -1.62 -0.58 -13.32
C GLN A 178 -1.12 -1.44 -12.15
N TRP A 179 -2.02 -2.07 -11.42
CA TRP A 179 -1.69 -3.05 -10.39
C TRP A 179 -0.86 -4.20 -10.97
N THR A 180 -1.32 -4.80 -12.07
CA THR A 180 -0.61 -5.90 -12.73
C THR A 180 0.82 -5.50 -13.13
N LEU A 181 1.01 -4.30 -13.69
CA LEU A 181 2.33 -3.78 -14.05
C LEU A 181 3.26 -3.60 -12.83
N ALA A 182 2.70 -3.21 -11.67
CA ALA A 182 3.47 -3.12 -10.43
C ALA A 182 3.93 -4.50 -9.93
N ILE A 183 3.07 -5.52 -10.06
CA ILE A 183 3.38 -6.90 -9.66
C ILE A 183 4.36 -7.57 -10.64
N GLU A 184 4.23 -7.31 -11.95
CA GLU A 184 5.22 -7.67 -12.97
C GLU A 184 6.60 -7.14 -12.61
N TRP A 185 6.68 -5.84 -12.32
CA TRP A 185 7.94 -5.25 -11.90
C TRP A 185 8.52 -5.89 -10.63
N LEU A 186 7.70 -6.12 -9.60
CA LEU A 186 8.18 -6.72 -8.35
C LEU A 186 8.71 -8.14 -8.59
N GLN A 187 8.02 -8.94 -9.41
CA GLN A 187 8.49 -10.27 -9.79
C GLN A 187 9.82 -10.18 -10.56
N GLU A 188 9.91 -9.33 -11.58
CA GLU A 188 11.13 -9.17 -12.37
C GLU A 188 12.31 -8.75 -11.47
N GLU A 189 12.10 -7.84 -10.52
CA GLU A 189 13.16 -7.38 -9.62
C GLU A 189 13.66 -8.49 -8.69
N LEU A 190 12.77 -9.38 -8.24
CA LEU A 190 13.14 -10.57 -7.46
C LEU A 190 13.91 -11.61 -8.28
N GLU A 191 13.65 -11.73 -9.57
CA GLU A 191 14.32 -12.70 -10.45
C GLU A 191 15.62 -12.16 -11.07
N LYS A 192 15.81 -10.84 -11.16
CA LYS A 192 17.04 -10.22 -11.71
C LYS A 192 18.30 -10.71 -10.99
N HIS A 193 19.12 -11.51 -11.64
CA HIS A 193 20.48 -11.75 -11.18
C HIS A 193 21.26 -10.45 -11.28
N ARG A 194 21.49 -9.76 -10.14
CA ARG A 194 22.49 -8.71 -10.09
C ARG A 194 23.82 -9.42 -10.34
N THR A 195 24.39 -9.25 -11.53
CA THR A 195 25.79 -9.55 -11.78
C THR A 195 26.58 -8.61 -10.89
N THR A 196 26.86 -9.04 -9.66
CA THR A 196 27.81 -8.36 -8.81
C THR A 196 29.15 -8.43 -9.52
N GLY A 197 29.51 -7.38 -10.26
CA GLY A 197 30.87 -7.20 -10.73
C GLY A 197 31.78 -7.25 -9.52
N ASN A 198 32.73 -8.19 -9.53
CA ASN A 198 33.80 -8.37 -8.55
C ASN A 198 33.40 -8.77 -7.12
N SER A 199 33.01 -10.04 -6.95
CA SER A 199 33.48 -10.81 -5.79
C SER A 199 33.76 -12.24 -6.20
N GLN A 200 34.94 -12.46 -6.80
CA GLN A 200 35.71 -13.66 -6.50
C GLN A 200 35.84 -13.74 -4.97
N TYR A 201 35.82 -14.95 -4.41
CA TYR A 201 35.66 -15.27 -2.97
C TYR A 201 34.19 -15.40 -2.51
N ASN A 202 33.43 -16.19 -3.25
CA ASN A 202 32.36 -17.00 -2.68
C ASN A 202 33.00 -18.23 -2.01
N TYR A 203 33.28 -18.16 -0.72
CA TYR A 203 33.53 -19.33 0.11
C TYR A 203 32.84 -19.10 1.46
N ASN A 204 31.80 -19.90 1.72
CA ASN A 204 31.00 -19.99 2.95
C ASN A 204 29.89 -18.94 3.17
N SER A 205 28.81 -19.02 2.39
CA SER A 205 27.54 -18.34 2.72
C SER A 205 26.65 -19.20 3.64
N TRP A 206 27.10 -19.46 4.87
CA TRP A 206 26.15 -19.64 5.97
C TRP A 206 25.79 -18.24 6.47
N SER A 207 25.01 -17.52 5.66
CA SER A 207 24.42 -16.24 6.06
C SER A 207 23.02 -16.53 6.59
N PRO A 208 22.60 -15.94 7.73
CA PRO A 208 21.21 -16.01 8.14
C PRO A 208 20.32 -15.50 6.99
N PRO A 209 19.06 -15.95 6.87
CA PRO A 209 18.15 -15.46 5.83
C PRO A 209 18.19 -13.93 5.81
N ALA A 210 18.33 -13.35 4.62
CA ALA A 210 18.47 -11.90 4.43
C ALA A 210 17.48 -11.17 5.34
N GLN A 211 17.99 -10.20 6.12
CA GLN A 211 17.18 -9.42 7.05
C GLN A 211 16.02 -8.75 6.29
N SER A 212 14.91 -8.47 6.98
CA SER A 212 13.76 -7.80 6.35
C SER A 212 14.20 -6.51 5.67
N ASN A 213 13.58 -6.18 4.53
CA ASN A 213 13.76 -4.90 3.84
C ASN A 213 13.45 -3.68 4.72
N ASP A 214 12.82 -3.89 5.87
CA ASP A 214 12.57 -2.87 6.88
C ASP A 214 13.85 -2.46 7.65
N ASN A 215 14.92 -3.29 7.66
CA ASN A 215 16.10 -3.10 8.52
C ASN A 215 17.44 -2.92 7.78
N THR A 216 17.45 -3.00 6.45
CA THR A 216 18.71 -3.02 5.68
C THR A 216 19.04 -1.68 5.03
N ASN A 217 20.31 -1.31 4.94
CA ASN A 217 20.70 0.00 4.41
C ASN A 217 20.64 0.05 2.88
N GLY A 218 20.14 1.16 2.32
CA GLY A 218 20.11 1.43 0.86
C GLY A 218 18.72 1.43 0.24
N PHE A 219 18.61 1.97 -0.98
CA PHE A 219 17.35 2.20 -1.68
C PHE A 219 16.86 1.01 -2.53
N LEU A 220 17.77 0.09 -2.86
CA LEU A 220 17.48 -1.09 -3.68
C LEU A 220 16.76 -2.16 -2.87
N LEU A 221 15.88 -2.90 -3.53
CA LEU A 221 15.10 -3.96 -2.93
C LEU A 221 15.99 -5.18 -2.71
N GLU A 222 15.98 -5.70 -1.49
CA GLU A 222 16.62 -6.96 -1.16
C GLU A 222 15.67 -8.13 -1.37
N LYS A 223 16.22 -9.26 -1.79
CA LYS A 223 15.45 -10.47 -2.08
C LYS A 223 15.22 -11.27 -0.80
N SER A 224 14.33 -10.79 0.08
CA SER A 224 13.96 -11.50 1.32
C SER A 224 12.72 -12.38 1.13
N GLN A 225 12.52 -13.36 2.02
CA GLN A 225 11.32 -14.21 2.02
C GLN A 225 10.04 -13.38 2.16
N SER A 226 10.05 -12.35 3.01
CA SER A 226 8.90 -11.46 3.20
C SER A 226 8.44 -10.77 1.91
N VAL A 227 9.36 -10.41 1.02
CA VAL A 227 8.99 -9.83 -0.28
C VAL A 227 8.34 -10.89 -1.19
N ARG A 228 8.82 -12.14 -1.14
CA ARG A 228 8.20 -13.26 -1.87
C ARG A 228 6.79 -13.55 -1.36
N ASP A 229 6.57 -13.47 -0.05
CA ASP A 229 5.25 -13.67 0.56
C ASP A 229 4.27 -12.56 0.14
N ILE A 230 4.72 -11.29 0.15
CA ILE A 230 3.94 -10.16 -0.39
C ILE A 230 3.62 -10.36 -1.87
N LEU A 231 4.60 -10.79 -2.67
CA LEU A 231 4.38 -11.06 -4.10
C LEU A 231 3.36 -12.18 -4.31
N GLN A 232 3.42 -13.25 -3.52
CA GLN A 232 2.46 -14.34 -3.60
C GLN A 232 1.04 -13.86 -3.27
N MET A 233 0.86 -13.14 -2.15
CA MET A 233 -0.44 -12.55 -1.82
C MET A 233 -0.93 -11.59 -2.91
N ALA A 234 -0.04 -10.81 -3.53
CA ALA A 234 -0.40 -9.92 -4.63
C ALA A 234 -0.94 -10.68 -5.85
N PHE A 235 -0.39 -11.86 -6.16
CA PHE A 235 -0.91 -12.71 -7.24
C PHE A 235 -2.30 -13.25 -6.94
N ASP A 236 -2.56 -13.64 -5.69
CA ASP A 236 -3.83 -14.22 -5.26
C ASP A 236 -4.97 -13.18 -5.28
N LEU A 237 -4.63 -11.88 -5.24
CA LEU A 237 -5.57 -10.76 -5.32
C LEU A 237 -5.93 -10.33 -6.74
N CYS A 238 -5.16 -10.75 -7.76
CA CYS A 238 -5.41 -10.37 -9.15
C CYS A 238 -6.73 -10.94 -9.69
N PRO A 239 -7.41 -10.26 -10.63
CA PRO A 239 -8.56 -10.84 -11.34
C PRO A 239 -8.23 -12.19 -11.97
N GLU A 240 -9.23 -13.07 -12.07
CA GLU A 240 -9.04 -14.45 -12.51
C GLU A 240 -8.44 -14.54 -13.93
N GLU A 241 -8.85 -13.65 -14.84
CA GLU A 241 -8.30 -13.56 -16.20
C GLU A 241 -6.80 -13.25 -16.19
N THR A 242 -6.39 -12.34 -15.30
CA THR A 242 -4.98 -11.99 -15.12
C THR A 242 -4.22 -13.19 -14.57
N GLN A 243 -4.73 -13.85 -13.52
CA GLN A 243 -4.09 -15.02 -12.91
C GLN A 243 -3.92 -16.18 -13.91
N LYS A 244 -4.91 -16.42 -14.79
CA LYS A 244 -4.83 -17.38 -15.90
C LYS A 244 -3.71 -17.02 -16.87
N ARG A 245 -3.62 -15.75 -17.29
CA ARG A 245 -2.55 -15.25 -18.16
C ARG A 245 -1.16 -15.51 -17.55
N TRP A 246 -0.98 -15.24 -16.26
CA TRP A 246 0.27 -15.50 -15.55
C TRP A 246 0.64 -16.98 -15.47
N THR A 247 -0.35 -17.84 -15.24
CA THR A 247 -0.17 -19.29 -15.19
C THR A 247 0.30 -19.82 -16.53
N ILE A 248 -0.30 -19.34 -17.63
CA ILE A 248 0.10 -19.66 -18.99
C ILE A 248 1.54 -19.21 -19.24
N ILE A 249 1.89 -17.95 -18.94
CA ILE A 249 3.25 -17.42 -19.14
C ILE A 249 4.28 -18.23 -18.34
N LYS A 250 4.03 -18.52 -17.06
CA LYS A 250 4.94 -19.34 -16.22
C LYS A 250 5.08 -20.77 -16.73
N SER A 251 4.03 -21.35 -17.32
CA SER A 251 4.08 -22.68 -17.93
C SER A 251 4.90 -22.69 -19.23
N SER A 252 4.73 -21.67 -20.07
CA SER A 252 5.49 -21.50 -21.31
C SER A 252 6.97 -21.23 -21.05
N ALA A 253 7.29 -20.37 -20.09
CA ALA A 253 8.67 -20.10 -19.69
C ALA A 253 9.38 -21.37 -19.18
N ARG A 254 8.71 -22.18 -18.36
CA ARG A 254 9.26 -23.47 -17.89
C ARG A 254 9.52 -24.44 -19.04
N LYS A 255 8.63 -24.52 -20.03
CA LYS A 255 8.80 -25.35 -21.23
C LYS A 255 9.97 -24.89 -22.11
N VAL A 256 10.18 -23.59 -22.23
CA VAL A 256 11.33 -23.04 -22.98
C VAL A 256 12.63 -23.37 -22.26
N VAL A 257 12.69 -23.23 -20.93
CA VAL A 257 13.90 -23.59 -20.15
C VAL A 257 14.19 -25.08 -20.24
N SER A 258 13.18 -25.96 -20.14
CA SER A 258 13.39 -27.41 -20.28
C SER A 258 13.88 -27.77 -21.69
N PHE A 259 13.31 -27.15 -22.74
CA PHE A 259 13.75 -27.36 -24.11
C PHE A 259 15.20 -26.89 -24.34
N VAL A 260 15.59 -25.74 -23.76
CA VAL A 260 16.97 -25.27 -23.82
C VAL A 260 17.92 -26.20 -23.07
N GLN A 261 17.54 -26.73 -21.90
CA GLN A 261 18.35 -27.70 -21.17
C GLN A 261 18.49 -29.05 -21.91
N GLU A 262 17.44 -29.52 -22.58
CA GLU A 262 17.48 -30.74 -23.39
C GLU A 262 18.34 -30.56 -24.66
N THR A 263 18.29 -29.38 -25.30
CA THR A 263 19.09 -29.09 -26.50
C THR A 263 20.55 -28.75 -26.22
N MET A 264 20.90 -28.37 -24.98
CA MET A 264 22.28 -28.09 -24.55
C MET A 264 23.00 -29.29 -23.90
N GLN A 265 22.33 -30.45 -23.76
CA GLN A 265 23.03 -31.71 -23.47
C GLN A 265 23.74 -32.18 -24.74
N GLU A 266 25.01 -31.81 -24.91
CA GLU A 266 25.88 -32.47 -25.87
C GLU A 266 25.89 -33.99 -25.58
N PRO A 267 25.76 -34.85 -26.60
CA PRO A 267 25.86 -36.29 -26.41
C PRO A 267 27.24 -36.60 -25.85
N ASP A 268 27.28 -37.22 -24.66
CA ASP A 268 28.51 -37.66 -24.01
C ASP A 268 29.32 -38.54 -24.99
N PRO A 269 30.50 -38.07 -25.45
CA PRO A 269 31.30 -38.80 -26.43
C PRO A 269 31.88 -40.11 -25.89
N TYR A 270 31.62 -40.46 -24.62
CA TYR A 270 32.09 -41.69 -23.99
C TYR A 270 30.99 -42.71 -23.67
N ARG A 271 29.76 -42.53 -24.19
CA ARG A 271 28.63 -43.43 -23.87
C ARG A 271 28.62 -44.77 -24.61
N GLU A 272 29.59 -45.01 -25.50
CA GLU A 272 29.82 -46.31 -26.15
C GLU A 272 31.29 -46.74 -25.99
N LEU A 273 31.62 -47.26 -24.80
CA LEU A 273 32.76 -48.15 -24.56
C LEU A 273 32.28 -49.33 -23.70
#